data_AF-A0AA41XS93-F1
#
_entry.id   AF-A0AA41XS93-F1
#
_cell.length_a   1.000
_cell.length_b   1.000
_cell.length_c   1.000
_cell.angle_alpha   90.00
_cell.angle_beta   90.00
_cell.angle_gamma   90.00
#
_symmetry.space_group_name_H-M   'P 1'
#
loop_
_entity.id
_entity.type
_entity.pdbx_description
1 polymer ?
#
loop_
_entity_poly.entity_id
_entity_poly.type
_entity_poly.pdbx_seq_one_letter_code
_entity_poly.pdbx_strand_id
1 'polypeptide(L)'
;MQEQDHGPVHRDLPQSGIDDLVSPHPSDNRTPGGAASIDDSFKKLAAYRKCAERIRATWPAFAVERRKRLQQAGFGPPVEKIAENILEDLFATVLDWPVSDVKPQVGRADIVLASLGVKWLVLEVKRPGSLIGRRSAIDAALAQARRYAADQRVRTVAVSDANMLYAGDVSGGGLRPRVWLNLDAEEPPSDLWWLSVHGIYRRCPDVAVELGTLLQRNCGSGLDMSDVGDLHPKYKLAVHCFAYVGAANDVHTWKLPYLLADGVTPDGKRLPKAIQCILSNYRGARVDIPPAAVGDVLVRLGNAAAILRKMPCQNEMAATAYVEAHDALEQLNRLADVGCCRKS
;
A
#
# COMPACT_ATOMS: atom_id res chain seq x y z
N MET A 1 -53.60 -10.42 -48.14
CA MET A 1 -54.28 -9.27 -47.50
C MET A 1 -55.62 -9.80 -47.03
N GLN A 2 -55.78 -9.97 -45.70
CA GLN A 2 -56.96 -10.58 -45.06
C GLN A 2 -57.23 -12.04 -45.50
N GLU A 3 -58.01 -12.86 -44.78
CA GLU A 3 -58.22 -13.02 -43.33
C GLU A 3 -58.70 -14.47 -43.11
N GLN A 4 -58.23 -15.16 -42.07
CA GLN A 4 -58.87 -16.37 -41.56
C GLN A 4 -58.73 -16.40 -40.04
N ASP A 5 -59.86 -16.18 -39.37
CA ASP A 5 -60.03 -16.35 -37.92
C ASP A 5 -61.16 -17.35 -37.69
N HIS A 6 -60.98 -18.25 -36.71
CA HIS A 6 -61.89 -19.35 -36.40
C HIS A 6 -62.00 -19.52 -34.88
N GLY A 7 -63.02 -18.87 -34.32
CA GLY A 7 -63.49 -19.10 -32.96
C GLY A 7 -64.38 -20.35 -32.82
N PRO A 8 -65.21 -20.44 -31.76
CA PRO A 8 -64.79 -21.23 -30.61
C PRO A 8 -65.85 -22.19 -30.07
N VAL A 9 -65.44 -23.17 -29.23
CA VAL A 9 -66.37 -24.07 -28.51
C VAL A 9 -65.93 -24.31 -27.06
N HIS A 10 -66.84 -24.01 -26.12
CA HIS A 10 -66.76 -24.33 -24.69
C HIS A 10 -67.09 -25.81 -24.40
N ARG A 11 -66.61 -26.36 -23.28
CA ARG A 11 -67.44 -27.07 -22.27
C ARG A 11 -66.67 -27.44 -20.99
N ASP A 12 -67.43 -27.72 -19.95
CA ASP A 12 -67.01 -27.61 -18.55
C ASP A 12 -67.29 -28.88 -17.71
N LEU A 13 -66.40 -29.15 -16.73
CA LEU A 13 -66.68 -29.86 -15.44
C LEU A 13 -67.05 -31.38 -15.50
N PRO A 14 -67.11 -32.15 -14.37
CA PRO A 14 -67.13 -31.74 -12.95
C PRO A 14 -66.30 -32.54 -11.87
N GLN A 15 -66.16 -31.90 -10.69
CA GLN A 15 -66.23 -32.42 -9.29
C GLN A 15 -65.42 -33.63 -8.76
N SER A 16 -64.58 -33.38 -7.73
CA SER A 16 -64.71 -33.86 -6.32
C SER A 16 -63.62 -33.18 -5.45
N GLY A 17 -63.84 -32.71 -4.21
CA GLY A 17 -63.85 -33.49 -2.95
C GLY A 17 -62.42 -33.90 -2.54
N ILE A 18 -61.87 -33.68 -1.33
CA ILE A 18 -62.42 -33.54 0.04
C ILE A 18 -61.51 -32.58 0.88
N ASP A 19 -62.00 -32.03 1.99
CA ASP A 19 -61.26 -31.21 2.97
C ASP A 19 -60.15 -31.97 3.74
N ASP A 20 -59.11 -31.26 4.25
CA ASP A 20 -58.87 -31.25 5.70
C ASP A 20 -57.91 -30.14 6.22
N LEU A 21 -57.93 -29.93 7.54
CA LEU A 21 -57.34 -28.84 8.32
C LEU A 21 -55.82 -28.91 8.55
N VAL A 22 -55.09 -27.78 8.38
CA VAL A 22 -54.01 -27.31 9.30
C VAL A 22 -53.89 -25.77 9.23
N SER A 23 -53.84 -25.09 10.38
CA SER A 23 -53.54 -23.64 10.50
C SER A 23 -52.03 -23.38 10.72
N PRO A 24 -51.51 -22.19 10.36
CA PRO A 24 -50.07 -21.99 10.17
C PRO A 24 -49.27 -21.78 11.47
N HIS A 25 -48.11 -22.44 11.57
CA HIS A 25 -47.00 -21.98 12.41
C HIS A 25 -46.12 -20.97 11.65
N PRO A 26 -45.55 -19.96 12.32
CA PRO A 26 -44.70 -18.96 11.67
C PRO A 26 -43.37 -19.59 11.22
N SER A 27 -43.13 -19.60 9.91
CA SER A 27 -41.85 -20.04 9.35
C SER A 27 -40.75 -19.02 9.61
N ASP A 28 -39.59 -19.53 10.03
CA ASP A 28 -38.44 -18.76 10.52
C ASP A 28 -37.87 -17.84 9.44
N ASN A 29 -38.09 -16.52 9.56
CA ASN A 29 -37.72 -15.54 8.53
C ASN A 29 -36.21 -15.19 8.57
N ARG A 30 -35.37 -16.20 8.31
CA ARG A 30 -33.91 -16.09 8.34
C ARG A 30 -33.36 -15.50 7.04
N THR A 31 -33.26 -14.17 6.98
CA THR A 31 -32.46 -13.48 5.96
C THR A 31 -30.99 -13.90 6.05
N PRO A 32 -30.40 -14.52 5.02
CA PRO A 32 -28.97 -14.85 5.01
C PRO A 32 -28.14 -13.63 4.56
N GLY A 33 -26.85 -13.62 4.92
CA GLY A 33 -25.86 -12.73 4.31
C GLY A 33 -25.89 -11.28 4.80
N GLY A 34 -25.49 -11.04 6.05
CA GLY A 34 -24.98 -9.73 6.44
C GLY A 34 -23.68 -9.46 5.67
N ALA A 35 -23.70 -8.51 4.73
CA ALA A 35 -22.57 -8.25 3.83
C ALA A 35 -21.27 -8.01 4.60
N ALA A 36 -20.20 -8.70 4.19
CA ALA A 36 -18.91 -8.61 4.84
C ALA A 36 -18.40 -7.16 4.84
N SER A 37 -18.28 -6.57 6.02
CA SER A 37 -17.71 -5.23 6.16
C SER A 37 -16.26 -5.25 5.69
N ILE A 38 -15.98 -4.57 4.58
CA ILE A 38 -14.64 -4.09 4.28
C ILE A 38 -14.10 -3.42 5.56
N ASP A 39 -12.86 -3.72 5.96
CA ASP A 39 -12.29 -3.11 7.16
C ASP A 39 -11.90 -1.65 6.90
N ASP A 40 -12.91 -0.79 6.96
CA ASP A 40 -12.82 0.67 6.89
C ASP A 40 -12.14 1.29 8.13
N SER A 41 -11.42 0.51 8.96
CA SER A 41 -10.50 1.04 9.97
C SER A 41 -9.49 2.03 9.37
N PHE A 42 -9.06 1.84 8.12
CA PHE A 42 -8.19 2.79 7.43
C PHE A 42 -8.86 4.15 7.21
N LYS A 43 -10.18 4.20 6.96
CA LYS A 43 -10.93 5.46 6.81
C LYS A 43 -10.98 6.28 8.11
N LYS A 44 -10.79 5.63 9.25
CA LYS A 44 -10.69 6.27 10.58
C LYS A 44 -9.31 6.91 10.84
N LEU A 45 -8.29 6.64 10.02
CA LEU A 45 -6.97 7.26 10.14
C LEU A 45 -6.99 8.76 9.77
N ALA A 46 -6.31 9.59 10.56
CA ALA A 46 -6.14 11.01 10.24
C ALA A 46 -5.34 11.23 8.93
N ALA A 47 -4.41 10.31 8.61
CA ALA A 47 -3.67 10.32 7.35
C ALA A 47 -4.57 10.03 6.14
N TYR A 48 -5.54 9.10 6.26
CA TYR A 48 -6.53 8.85 5.22
C TYR A 48 -7.39 10.09 4.99
N ARG A 49 -7.97 10.68 6.06
CA ARG A 49 -8.85 11.85 5.94
C ARG A 49 -8.14 13.01 5.23
N LYS A 50 -6.94 13.38 5.67
CA LYS A 50 -6.12 14.42 5.02
C LYS A 50 -5.82 14.12 3.55
N CYS A 51 -5.52 12.86 3.21
CA CYS A 51 -5.28 12.49 1.82
C CYS A 51 -6.58 12.54 0.99
N ALA A 52 -7.69 11.98 1.47
CA ALA A 52 -8.98 12.06 0.80
C ALA A 52 -9.53 13.50 0.68
N GLU A 53 -9.20 14.39 1.62
CA GLU A 53 -9.42 15.84 1.54
C GLU A 53 -8.54 16.48 0.45
N ARG A 54 -7.22 16.21 0.42
CA ARG A 54 -6.30 16.67 -0.63
C ARG A 54 -6.74 16.22 -2.02
N ILE A 55 -7.06 14.93 -2.20
CA ILE A 55 -7.49 14.37 -3.48
C ILE A 55 -8.75 15.10 -3.96
N ARG A 56 -9.77 15.27 -3.09
CA ARG A 56 -10.98 16.04 -3.46
C ARG A 56 -10.71 17.50 -3.81
N ALA A 57 -9.75 18.16 -3.15
CA ALA A 57 -9.38 19.54 -3.45
C ALA A 57 -8.57 19.69 -4.76
N THR A 58 -7.76 18.69 -5.14
CA THR A 58 -6.83 18.77 -6.28
C THR A 58 -7.35 18.10 -7.55
N TRP A 59 -8.27 17.12 -7.44
CA TRP A 59 -8.79 16.35 -8.57
C TRP A 59 -9.38 17.20 -9.71
N PRO A 60 -10.16 18.28 -9.48
CA PRO A 60 -10.72 19.08 -10.57
C PRO A 60 -9.63 19.75 -11.41
N ALA A 61 -8.57 20.27 -10.76
CA ALA A 61 -7.44 20.90 -11.44
C ALA A 61 -6.60 19.86 -12.19
N PHE A 62 -6.32 18.71 -11.56
CA PHE A 62 -5.66 17.57 -12.19
C PHE A 62 -6.41 17.09 -13.44
N ALA A 63 -7.73 16.90 -13.36
CA ALA A 63 -8.56 16.44 -14.48
C ALA A 63 -8.58 17.43 -15.65
N VAL A 64 -8.54 18.75 -15.37
CA VAL A 64 -8.43 19.79 -16.42
C VAL A 64 -7.06 19.75 -17.10
N GLU A 65 -5.96 19.74 -16.35
CA GLU A 65 -4.62 19.70 -16.96
C GLU A 65 -4.35 18.37 -17.66
N ARG A 66 -4.83 17.24 -17.12
CA ARG A 66 -4.82 15.93 -17.79
C ARG A 66 -5.53 15.98 -19.14
N ARG A 67 -6.75 16.51 -19.21
CA ARG A 67 -7.49 16.66 -20.49
C ARG A 67 -6.72 17.54 -21.48
N LYS A 68 -6.13 18.65 -21.03
CA LYS A 68 -5.28 19.54 -21.83
C LYS A 68 -4.01 18.84 -22.34
N ARG A 69 -3.29 18.09 -21.50
CA ARG A 69 -2.11 17.28 -21.89
C ARG A 69 -2.47 16.20 -22.92
N LEU A 70 -3.63 15.55 -22.81
CA LEU A 70 -4.11 14.57 -23.79
C LEU A 70 -4.45 15.24 -25.14
N GLN A 71 -5.01 16.45 -25.13
CA GLN A 71 -5.30 17.24 -26.34
C GLN A 71 -4.03 17.80 -27.02
N GLN A 72 -2.92 17.98 -26.29
CA GLN A 72 -1.64 18.46 -26.84
C GLN A 72 -0.97 17.50 -27.84
N ALA A 73 -1.50 16.27 -28.02
CA ALA A 73 -1.03 15.34 -29.05
C ALA A 73 -1.28 15.82 -30.51
N GLY A 74 -2.18 16.79 -30.71
CA GLY A 74 -2.48 17.35 -32.02
C GLY A 74 -3.11 16.32 -32.97
N PHE A 75 -2.63 16.29 -34.23
CA PHE A 75 -3.10 15.35 -35.25
C PHE A 75 -2.43 13.97 -35.21
N GLY A 76 -1.55 13.72 -34.23
CA GLY A 76 -0.87 12.43 -34.05
C GLY A 76 -1.43 11.63 -32.87
N PRO A 77 -1.18 10.30 -32.81
CA PRO A 77 -1.48 9.52 -31.61
C PRO A 77 -0.65 10.02 -30.41
N PRO A 78 -1.24 10.20 -29.21
CA PRO A 78 -0.52 10.67 -28.03
C PRO A 78 0.72 9.81 -27.71
N VAL A 79 1.85 10.47 -27.46
CA VAL A 79 3.13 9.81 -27.14
C VAL A 79 3.16 9.32 -25.69
N GLU A 80 3.97 8.29 -25.42
CA GLU A 80 4.11 7.67 -24.08
C GLU A 80 4.47 8.71 -23.00
N LYS A 81 5.31 9.70 -23.34
CA LYS A 81 5.70 10.79 -22.42
C LYS A 81 4.55 11.70 -21.98
N ILE A 82 3.43 11.76 -22.71
CA ILE A 82 2.22 12.46 -22.25
C ILE A 82 1.61 11.71 -21.07
N ALA A 83 1.53 10.38 -21.15
CA ALA A 83 1.03 9.55 -20.04
C ALA A 83 1.97 9.60 -18.83
N GLU A 84 3.28 9.51 -19.03
CA GLU A 84 4.26 9.68 -17.95
C GLU A 84 4.05 11.01 -17.20
N ASN A 85 3.98 12.14 -17.92
CA ASN A 85 3.82 13.46 -17.33
C ASN A 85 2.49 13.60 -16.54
N ILE A 86 1.40 13.00 -17.03
CA ILE A 86 0.12 12.97 -16.30
C ILE A 86 0.25 12.14 -15.01
N LEU A 87 1.08 11.09 -15.01
CA LEU A 87 1.27 10.23 -13.85
C LEU A 87 2.24 10.85 -12.84
N GLU A 88 3.28 11.54 -13.30
CA GLU A 88 4.13 12.41 -12.48
C GLU A 88 3.28 13.47 -11.75
N ASP A 89 2.39 14.18 -12.47
CA ASP A 89 1.43 15.13 -11.87
C ASP A 89 0.52 14.44 -10.84
N LEU A 90 -0.02 13.25 -11.13
CA LEU A 90 -0.88 12.49 -10.23
C LEU A 90 -0.16 12.14 -8.91
N PHE A 91 1.07 11.61 -9.00
CA PHE A 91 1.83 11.24 -7.80
C PHE A 91 2.22 12.46 -6.98
N ALA A 92 2.69 13.53 -7.62
CA ALA A 92 3.17 14.72 -6.94
C ALA A 92 2.04 15.59 -6.35
N THR A 93 0.98 15.86 -7.11
CA THR A 93 -0.02 16.88 -6.74
C THR A 93 -1.23 16.29 -6.00
N VAL A 94 -1.69 15.11 -6.41
CA VAL A 94 -2.91 14.46 -5.88
C VAL A 94 -2.56 13.51 -4.72
N LEU A 95 -1.49 12.73 -4.88
CA LEU A 95 -1.10 11.64 -3.96
C LEU A 95 -0.02 11.99 -2.93
N ASP A 96 0.41 13.26 -2.89
CA ASP A 96 1.32 13.86 -1.89
C ASP A 96 2.74 13.25 -1.86
N TRP A 97 3.19 12.65 -2.96
CA TRP A 97 4.59 12.25 -3.10
C TRP A 97 5.47 13.48 -3.34
N PRO A 98 6.58 13.64 -2.61
CA PRO A 98 7.60 14.61 -3.01
C PRO A 98 8.06 14.36 -4.44
N VAL A 99 8.30 15.41 -5.23
CA VAL A 99 8.88 15.26 -6.59
C VAL A 99 10.24 14.56 -6.55
N SER A 100 10.98 14.68 -5.44
CA SER A 100 12.20 13.90 -5.18
C SER A 100 11.97 12.39 -5.08
N ASP A 101 10.77 11.95 -4.73
CA ASP A 101 10.42 10.55 -4.44
C ASP A 101 9.73 9.88 -5.64
N VAL A 102 9.36 10.65 -6.68
CA VAL A 102 8.91 10.17 -8.00
C VAL A 102 10.12 10.10 -8.94
N LYS A 103 10.54 8.90 -9.34
CA LYS A 103 11.77 8.70 -10.13
C LYS A 103 11.47 8.19 -11.55
N PRO A 104 11.60 9.02 -12.61
CA PRO A 104 11.49 8.53 -13.98
C PRO A 104 12.70 7.66 -14.36
N GLN A 105 12.47 6.68 -15.24
CA GLN A 105 13.48 5.89 -15.97
C GLN A 105 14.51 5.17 -15.08
N VAL A 106 14.10 4.67 -13.91
CA VAL A 106 14.96 3.93 -12.98
C VAL A 106 14.91 2.43 -13.27
N GLY A 107 16.06 1.86 -13.65
CA GLY A 107 16.23 0.41 -13.82
C GLY A 107 15.32 -0.18 -14.90
N ARG A 108 15.18 0.53 -16.03
CA ARG A 108 14.30 0.23 -17.19
C ARG A 108 12.79 0.36 -16.93
N ALA A 109 12.35 0.66 -15.70
CA ALA A 109 10.96 1.04 -15.44
C ALA A 109 10.73 2.53 -15.70
N ASP A 110 9.59 2.85 -16.32
CA ASP A 110 9.26 4.21 -16.74
C ASP A 110 9.15 5.17 -15.55
N ILE A 111 8.49 4.74 -14.47
CA ILE A 111 8.39 5.48 -13.20
C ILE A 111 8.59 4.50 -12.03
N VAL A 112 9.40 4.90 -11.05
CA VAL A 112 9.57 4.21 -9.76
C VAL A 112 9.26 5.18 -8.63
N LEU A 113 8.37 4.82 -7.72
CA LEU A 113 8.14 5.59 -6.50
C LEU A 113 9.09 5.08 -5.41
N ALA A 114 9.93 5.95 -4.88
CA ALA A 114 10.95 5.60 -3.90
C ALA A 114 11.08 6.68 -2.81
N SER A 115 10.99 6.29 -1.55
CA SER A 115 11.06 7.20 -0.41
C SER A 115 12.09 6.73 0.60
N LEU A 116 12.91 7.66 1.12
CA LEU A 116 14.05 7.35 2.00
C LEU A 116 15.03 6.32 1.39
N GLY A 117 15.15 6.29 0.05
CA GLY A 117 15.98 5.32 -0.69
C GLY A 117 15.32 3.96 -0.96
N VAL A 118 14.22 3.64 -0.28
CA VAL A 118 13.45 2.38 -0.47
C VAL A 118 12.43 2.57 -1.59
N LYS A 119 12.40 1.65 -2.55
CA LYS A 119 11.48 1.62 -3.71
C LYS A 119 10.19 0.87 -3.35
N TRP A 120 9.06 1.53 -3.58
CA TRP A 120 7.73 1.09 -3.14
C TRP A 120 6.81 0.65 -4.29
N LEU A 121 6.92 1.28 -5.46
CA LEU A 121 6.12 0.97 -6.64
C LEU A 121 6.99 1.02 -7.90
N VAL A 122 6.86 0.01 -8.75
CA VAL A 122 7.31 0.05 -10.16
C VAL A 122 6.09 0.26 -11.04
N LEU A 123 6.11 1.30 -11.88
CA LEU A 123 5.05 1.66 -12.80
C LEU A 123 5.57 1.60 -14.25
N GLU A 124 4.89 0.78 -15.05
CA GLU A 124 5.01 0.71 -16.50
C GLU A 124 3.95 1.62 -17.13
N VAL A 125 4.36 2.51 -18.04
CA VAL A 125 3.50 3.52 -18.66
C VAL A 125 3.32 3.22 -20.14
N LYS A 126 2.11 3.35 -20.68
CA LYS A 126 1.82 3.13 -22.10
C LYS A 126 1.13 4.34 -22.73
N ARG A 127 1.21 4.45 -24.06
CA ARG A 127 0.54 5.52 -24.84
C ARG A 127 -0.95 5.67 -24.45
N PRO A 128 -1.47 6.90 -24.32
CA PRO A 128 -2.87 7.12 -23.97
C PRO A 128 -3.92 6.32 -24.74
N GLY A 129 -4.87 5.75 -24.00
CA GLY A 129 -5.94 4.89 -24.50
C GLY A 129 -5.50 3.54 -25.08
N SER A 130 -4.24 3.13 -24.93
CA SER A 130 -3.72 1.88 -25.53
C SER A 130 -4.02 0.61 -24.74
N LEU A 131 -4.44 0.72 -23.47
CA LEU A 131 -4.76 -0.41 -22.58
C LEU A 131 -6.26 -0.67 -22.44
N ILE A 132 -7.11 0.36 -22.51
CA ILE A 132 -8.55 0.23 -22.33
C ILE A 132 -9.16 -0.78 -23.32
N GLY A 133 -9.94 -1.73 -22.78
CA GLY A 133 -10.56 -2.83 -23.52
C GLY A 133 -9.59 -3.92 -24.02
N ARG A 134 -8.28 -3.79 -23.81
CA ARG A 134 -7.24 -4.64 -24.41
C ARG A 134 -6.52 -5.47 -23.36
N ARG A 135 -7.19 -6.51 -22.88
CA ARG A 135 -6.67 -7.43 -21.84
C ARG A 135 -5.24 -7.92 -22.12
N SER A 136 -4.93 -8.33 -23.35
CA SER A 136 -3.59 -8.80 -23.74
C SER A 136 -2.51 -7.70 -23.64
N ALA A 137 -2.85 -6.43 -23.83
CA ALA A 137 -1.92 -5.31 -23.65
C ALA A 137 -1.69 -5.02 -22.15
N ILE A 138 -2.75 -5.12 -21.33
CA ILE A 138 -2.66 -5.02 -19.86
C ILE A 138 -1.80 -6.15 -19.29
N ASP A 139 -2.05 -7.39 -19.70
CA ASP A 139 -1.30 -8.57 -19.26
C ASP A 139 0.18 -8.50 -19.69
N ALA A 140 0.48 -7.99 -20.90
CA ALA A 140 1.85 -7.77 -21.37
C ALA A 140 2.58 -6.66 -20.61
N ALA A 141 1.91 -5.52 -20.36
CA ALA A 141 2.47 -4.43 -19.55
C ALA A 141 2.70 -4.87 -18.10
N LEU A 142 1.80 -5.67 -17.52
CA LEU A 142 1.98 -6.25 -16.19
C LEU A 142 3.13 -7.26 -16.14
N ALA A 143 3.29 -8.09 -17.17
CA ALA A 143 4.45 -8.97 -17.29
C ALA A 143 5.76 -8.17 -17.37
N GLN A 144 5.76 -6.97 -17.95
CA GLN A 144 6.93 -6.09 -17.98
C GLN A 144 7.20 -5.42 -16.63
N ALA A 145 6.20 -4.77 -16.03
CA ALA A 145 6.30 -4.17 -14.69
C ALA A 145 6.80 -5.19 -13.65
N ARG A 146 6.32 -6.45 -13.73
CA ARG A 146 6.76 -7.55 -12.86
C ARG A 146 8.22 -7.96 -13.04
N ARG A 147 8.78 -7.91 -14.26
CA ARG A 147 10.21 -8.17 -14.49
C ARG A 147 11.05 -7.11 -13.79
N TYR A 148 10.77 -5.83 -14.05
CA TYR A 148 11.50 -4.73 -13.42
C TYR A 148 11.30 -4.69 -11.89
N ALA A 149 10.13 -5.06 -11.38
CA ALA A 149 9.90 -5.20 -9.95
C ALA A 149 10.72 -6.33 -9.32
N ALA A 150 10.86 -7.48 -9.99
CA ALA A 150 11.76 -8.55 -9.55
C ALA A 150 13.23 -8.09 -9.56
N ASP A 151 13.70 -7.54 -10.68
CA ASP A 151 15.07 -7.01 -10.84
C ASP A 151 15.43 -5.96 -9.78
N GLN A 152 14.44 -5.18 -9.32
CA GLN A 152 14.61 -4.09 -8.36
C GLN A 152 14.15 -4.43 -6.93
N ARG A 153 13.78 -5.70 -6.64
CA ARG A 153 13.23 -6.16 -5.35
C ARG A 153 12.07 -5.29 -4.83
N VAL A 154 11.12 -4.94 -5.69
CA VAL A 154 9.92 -4.16 -5.37
C VAL A 154 8.70 -5.07 -5.32
N ARG A 155 7.85 -4.93 -4.29
CA ARG A 155 6.65 -5.76 -4.12
C ARG A 155 5.39 -5.23 -4.79
N THR A 156 5.32 -3.94 -5.12
CA THR A 156 4.14 -3.35 -5.79
C THR A 156 4.44 -3.04 -7.25
N VAL A 157 3.52 -3.42 -8.14
CA VAL A 157 3.54 -3.03 -9.56
C VAL A 157 2.30 -2.22 -9.92
N ALA A 158 2.43 -1.36 -10.94
CA ALA A 158 1.33 -0.68 -11.60
C ALA A 158 1.50 -0.67 -13.12
N VAL A 159 0.38 -0.54 -13.83
CA VAL A 159 0.32 -0.22 -15.26
C VAL A 159 -0.67 0.91 -15.49
N SER A 160 -0.38 1.79 -16.44
CA SER A 160 -1.23 2.93 -16.76
C SER A 160 -1.07 3.39 -18.20
N ASP A 161 -2.16 3.82 -18.82
CA ASP A 161 -2.14 4.61 -20.06
C ASP A 161 -2.63 6.05 -19.82
N ALA A 162 -2.62 6.53 -18.57
CA ALA A 162 -3.19 7.81 -18.15
C ALA A 162 -4.69 8.00 -18.47
N ASN A 163 -5.40 6.98 -18.97
CA ASN A 163 -6.86 6.88 -18.95
C ASN A 163 -7.31 5.83 -17.91
N MET A 164 -6.65 4.68 -17.84
CA MET A 164 -6.78 3.71 -16.76
C MET A 164 -5.53 3.64 -15.89
N LEU A 165 -5.69 3.29 -14.61
CA LEU A 165 -4.60 2.96 -13.69
C LEU A 165 -4.95 1.69 -12.90
N TYR A 166 -4.09 0.68 -12.99
CA TYR A 166 -4.17 -0.53 -12.18
C TYR A 166 -2.87 -0.72 -11.38
N ALA A 167 -2.99 -1.21 -10.15
CA ALA A 167 -1.84 -1.61 -9.34
C ALA A 167 -2.15 -2.81 -8.44
N GLY A 168 -1.12 -3.54 -8.04
CA GLY A 168 -1.24 -4.69 -7.13
C GLY A 168 0.07 -5.14 -6.48
N ASP A 169 -0.05 -5.90 -5.40
CA ASP A 169 1.06 -6.58 -4.74
C ASP A 169 1.45 -7.86 -5.50
N VAL A 170 2.73 -8.02 -5.81
CA VAL A 170 3.32 -9.27 -6.30
C VAL A 170 3.45 -10.23 -5.11
N SER A 171 2.70 -11.34 -5.14
CA SER A 171 2.67 -12.32 -4.05
C SER A 171 2.34 -13.72 -4.58
N GLY A 172 3.01 -14.76 -4.06
CA GLY A 172 2.77 -16.16 -4.45
C GLY A 172 2.93 -16.48 -5.95
N GLY A 173 3.67 -15.66 -6.70
CA GLY A 173 3.74 -15.75 -8.17
C GLY A 173 2.57 -15.09 -8.93
N GLY A 174 1.53 -14.65 -8.23
CA GLY A 174 0.39 -13.90 -8.75
C GLY A 174 0.46 -12.40 -8.52
N LEU A 175 -0.69 -11.73 -8.71
CA LEU A 175 -0.92 -10.32 -8.40
C LEU A 175 -2.18 -10.19 -7.55
N ARG A 176 -2.08 -9.40 -6.49
CA ARG A 176 -3.17 -9.07 -5.56
C ARG A 176 -3.57 -7.61 -5.75
N PRO A 177 -4.76 -7.30 -6.31
CA PRO A 177 -5.16 -5.93 -6.63
C PRO A 177 -5.09 -4.97 -5.44
N ARG A 178 -4.66 -3.73 -5.72
CA ARG A 178 -4.75 -2.56 -4.83
C ARG A 178 -5.74 -1.53 -5.34
N VAL A 179 -5.68 -1.22 -6.63
CA VAL A 179 -6.58 -0.27 -7.31
C VAL A 179 -6.84 -0.73 -8.74
N TRP A 180 -8.04 -0.46 -9.26
CA TRP A 180 -8.37 -0.50 -10.69
C TRP A 180 -9.27 0.69 -11.00
N LEU A 181 -8.74 1.72 -11.66
CA LEU A 181 -9.35 3.05 -11.70
C LEU A 181 -9.45 3.60 -13.13
N ASN A 182 -10.53 4.35 -13.39
CA ASN A 182 -10.61 5.27 -14.51
C ASN A 182 -10.15 6.66 -14.04
N LEU A 183 -9.14 7.22 -14.70
CA LEU A 183 -8.60 8.57 -14.42
C LEU A 183 -9.41 9.68 -15.11
N ASP A 184 -10.44 9.32 -15.88
CA ASP A 184 -11.43 10.21 -16.49
C ASP A 184 -12.71 10.36 -15.63
N ALA A 185 -12.75 9.76 -14.43
CA ALA A 185 -13.87 9.89 -13.50
C ALA A 185 -14.06 11.35 -13.04
N GLU A 186 -15.30 11.83 -13.06
CA GLU A 186 -15.67 13.17 -12.59
C GLU A 186 -15.42 13.33 -11.08
N GLU A 187 -15.85 12.34 -10.30
CA GLU A 187 -15.49 12.25 -8.87
C GLU A 187 -14.11 11.60 -8.66
N PRO A 188 -13.34 12.06 -7.64
CA PRO A 188 -12.05 11.49 -7.29
C PRO A 188 -12.17 10.07 -6.73
N PRO A 189 -11.54 9.05 -7.36
CA PRO A 189 -11.59 7.68 -6.85
C PRO A 189 -10.88 7.55 -5.50
N SER A 190 -11.60 7.16 -4.44
CA SER A 190 -11.07 7.12 -3.07
C SER A 190 -9.89 6.15 -2.90
N ASP A 191 -9.83 5.12 -3.75
CA ASP A 191 -8.84 4.04 -3.69
C ASP A 191 -7.44 4.49 -4.11
N LEU A 192 -7.32 5.67 -4.74
CA LEU A 192 -6.06 6.39 -4.93
C LEU A 192 -5.24 6.49 -3.62
N TRP A 193 -5.90 6.52 -2.46
CA TRP A 193 -5.28 6.37 -1.15
C TRP A 193 -4.23 5.25 -1.09
N TRP A 194 -4.48 4.08 -1.68
CA TRP A 194 -3.58 2.91 -1.62
C TRP A 194 -2.28 3.07 -2.40
N LEU A 195 -2.18 4.10 -3.26
CA LEU A 195 -0.97 4.51 -3.95
C LEU A 195 -0.40 5.84 -3.44
N SER A 196 -1.05 6.48 -2.47
CA SER A 196 -0.50 7.66 -1.80
C SER A 196 0.76 7.32 -1.02
N VAL A 197 1.55 8.37 -0.74
CA VAL A 197 2.70 8.35 0.17
C VAL A 197 2.37 7.84 1.60
N HIS A 198 1.08 7.63 1.91
CA HIS A 198 0.62 7.14 3.21
C HIS A 198 -0.22 5.84 3.13
N GLY A 199 -0.44 5.29 1.93
CA GLY A 199 -1.12 4.00 1.70
C GLY A 199 -0.24 2.91 1.09
N ILE A 200 0.80 3.27 0.33
CA ILE A 200 1.57 2.31 -0.49
C ILE A 200 2.19 1.15 0.30
N TYR A 201 2.84 1.42 1.44
CA TYR A 201 3.45 0.39 2.30
C TYR A 201 2.42 -0.37 3.15
N ARG A 202 1.15 0.06 3.18
CA ARG A 202 0.10 -0.67 3.90
C ARG A 202 -0.27 -1.88 3.07
N ARG A 203 -0.45 -3.04 3.72
CA ARG A 203 -1.25 -4.11 3.13
C ARG A 203 -2.67 -3.56 2.94
N CYS A 204 -3.09 -3.38 1.70
CA CYS A 204 -4.50 -3.17 1.37
C CYS A 204 -5.30 -4.35 1.98
N PRO A 205 -6.49 -4.15 2.58
CA PRO A 205 -7.40 -5.25 2.88
C PRO A 205 -7.58 -6.15 1.65
N ASP A 206 -7.79 -7.45 1.85
CA ASP A 206 -8.15 -8.32 0.72
C ASP A 206 -9.51 -7.85 0.17
N VAL A 207 -9.55 -7.49 -1.12
CA VAL A 207 -10.81 -7.23 -1.84
C VAL A 207 -11.46 -8.60 -2.05
N ALA A 208 -12.19 -9.01 -1.01
CA ALA A 208 -12.57 -10.38 -0.83
C ALA A 208 -13.78 -10.75 -1.69
N VAL A 209 -13.53 -11.61 -2.67
CA VAL A 209 -14.19 -12.92 -2.60
C VAL A 209 -13.58 -13.62 -1.38
N GLU A 210 -14.40 -14.09 -0.44
CA GLU A 210 -14.03 -14.43 0.95
C GLU A 210 -12.80 -15.37 1.07
N LEU A 211 -11.94 -15.28 2.11
CA LEU A 211 -12.20 -15.80 3.47
C LEU A 211 -11.03 -15.49 4.48
N GLY A 212 -11.28 -15.42 5.80
CA GLY A 212 -10.28 -15.76 6.87
C GLY A 212 -9.69 -14.64 7.78
N THR A 213 -9.30 -14.97 9.04
CA THR A 213 -9.13 -14.06 10.21
C THR A 213 -8.09 -14.62 11.25
N LEU A 214 -7.56 -14.00 12.34
CA LEU A 214 -7.56 -12.64 12.98
C LEU A 214 -6.48 -12.50 14.13
N LEU A 215 -6.23 -11.28 14.66
CA LEU A 215 -5.61 -10.88 15.98
C LEU A 215 -4.10 -11.16 16.29
N GLN A 216 -3.24 -10.19 16.71
CA GLN A 216 -2.90 -9.59 18.05
C GLN A 216 -1.99 -10.45 18.99
N ARG A 217 -1.22 -9.97 20.03
CA ARG A 217 -1.25 -8.72 20.85
C ARG A 217 0.15 -8.13 21.28
N ASN A 218 0.53 -8.00 22.58
CA ASN A 218 1.78 -7.30 23.07
C ASN A 218 2.20 -7.57 24.55
N CYS A 219 3.51 -7.38 24.88
CA CYS A 219 4.16 -7.32 26.24
C CYS A 219 5.37 -6.32 26.19
N GLY A 220 6.30 -6.11 27.15
CA GLY A 220 6.50 -6.35 28.61
C GLY A 220 7.80 -5.62 29.10
N SER A 221 7.93 -5.13 30.35
CA SER A 221 9.13 -4.42 30.93
C SER A 221 9.60 -5.13 32.22
N GLY A 222 10.79 -4.93 32.80
CA GLY A 222 11.95 -4.02 32.56
C GLY A 222 12.68 -3.75 33.90
N LEU A 223 13.88 -3.13 33.93
CA LEU A 223 14.54 -2.64 35.16
C LEU A 223 15.60 -1.54 34.85
N ASP A 224 16.34 -1.05 35.86
CA ASP A 224 16.87 0.32 35.97
C ASP A 224 18.41 0.44 36.22
N MET A 225 18.90 1.68 36.37
CA MET A 225 20.25 2.20 36.75
C MET A 225 21.04 2.92 35.64
N SER A 226 22.00 3.76 36.07
CA SER A 226 22.30 5.06 35.43
C SER A 226 23.78 5.43 35.32
N ASP A 227 24.13 6.19 34.27
CA ASP A 227 24.90 7.43 34.42
C ASP A 227 24.51 8.43 33.30
N VAL A 228 24.79 9.73 33.47
CA VAL A 228 24.15 10.82 32.72
C VAL A 228 25.12 11.62 31.84
N GLY A 229 25.08 11.33 30.54
CA GLY A 229 25.25 12.35 29.49
C GLY A 229 23.87 12.86 29.02
N ASP A 230 23.82 14.04 28.38
CA ASP A 230 22.58 14.76 28.07
C ASP A 230 21.43 13.87 27.55
N LEU A 231 20.33 13.82 28.33
CA LEU A 231 19.18 12.96 28.05
C LEU A 231 18.15 13.68 27.17
N HIS A 232 17.69 13.02 26.11
CA HIS A 232 16.65 13.57 25.24
C HIS A 232 15.40 13.97 26.07
N PRO A 233 14.97 15.26 26.06
CA PRO A 233 13.98 15.78 27.02
C PRO A 233 12.67 15.01 27.13
N LYS A 234 12.16 14.48 26.01
CA LYS A 234 10.92 13.71 25.89
C LYS A 234 11.04 12.24 26.27
N TYR A 235 12.15 11.58 25.92
CA TYR A 235 12.29 10.12 26.05
C TYR A 235 13.13 9.68 27.25
N LYS A 236 13.88 10.60 27.87
CA LYS A 236 14.81 10.36 28.99
C LYS A 236 15.80 9.22 28.71
N LEU A 237 16.37 9.24 27.50
CA LEU A 237 17.42 8.32 27.03
C LEU A 237 18.60 9.14 26.50
N ALA A 238 19.81 8.59 26.64
CA ALA A 238 21.04 9.19 26.14
C ALA A 238 21.19 9.05 24.61
N VAL A 239 22.09 9.85 24.03
CA VAL A 239 22.28 10.01 22.57
C VAL A 239 22.47 8.70 21.80
N HIS A 240 23.22 7.73 22.35
CA HIS A 240 23.50 6.44 21.70
C HIS A 240 22.27 5.51 21.62
N CYS A 241 21.21 5.78 22.38
CA CYS A 241 19.97 4.98 22.39
C CYS A 241 19.10 5.20 21.14
N PHE A 242 19.48 6.14 20.25
CA PHE A 242 18.75 6.57 19.07
C PHE A 242 19.40 6.04 17.80
N ALA A 243 18.60 5.52 16.87
CA ALA A 243 19.14 4.93 15.65
C ALA A 243 19.71 6.00 14.70
N TYR A 244 19.13 7.21 14.72
CA TYR A 244 19.66 8.39 14.03
C TYR A 244 19.85 9.57 14.98
N VAL A 245 20.99 10.24 14.86
CA VAL A 245 21.35 11.49 15.53
C VAL A 245 21.94 12.39 14.46
N GLY A 246 21.43 13.61 14.32
CA GLY A 246 21.98 14.62 13.41
C GLY A 246 23.03 15.45 14.13
N ALA A 247 22.68 16.69 14.46
CA ALA A 247 23.51 17.53 15.31
C ALA A 247 23.41 17.04 16.77
N ALA A 248 24.54 16.68 17.38
CA ALA A 248 24.58 16.13 18.73
C ALA A 248 24.06 17.11 19.80
N ASN A 249 24.15 18.42 19.55
CA ASN A 249 23.60 19.48 20.41
C ASN A 249 22.13 19.84 20.10
N ASP A 250 21.51 19.29 19.04
CA ASP A 250 20.07 19.44 18.77
C ASP A 250 19.32 18.11 18.90
N VAL A 251 18.73 17.92 20.08
CA VAL A 251 17.86 16.79 20.43
C VAL A 251 16.63 16.65 19.54
N HIS A 252 16.21 17.68 18.79
CA HIS A 252 15.14 17.57 17.80
C HIS A 252 15.57 16.80 16.55
N THR A 253 16.88 16.73 16.26
CA THR A 253 17.41 15.87 15.18
C THR A 253 17.48 14.38 15.57
N TRP A 254 17.42 14.05 16.87
CA TRP A 254 17.54 12.67 17.34
C TRP A 254 16.24 11.91 17.05
N LYS A 255 16.29 10.86 16.24
CA LYS A 255 15.12 10.06 15.85
C LYS A 255 15.29 8.60 16.26
N LEU A 256 14.16 7.92 16.41
CA LEU A 256 14.08 6.44 16.51
C LEU A 256 14.83 5.86 17.74
N PRO A 257 14.36 6.11 18.98
CA PRO A 257 14.89 5.40 20.15
C PRO A 257 14.64 3.89 20.01
N TYR A 258 15.68 3.08 20.18
CA TYR A 258 15.65 1.63 19.91
C TYR A 258 16.41 0.77 20.93
N LEU A 259 17.18 1.38 21.85
CA LEU A 259 17.80 0.72 23.00
C LEU A 259 17.09 1.11 24.31
N LEU A 260 17.34 0.34 25.37
CA LEU A 260 17.01 0.68 26.75
C LEU A 260 17.98 1.74 27.31
N ALA A 261 17.75 2.16 28.55
CA ALA A 261 18.57 3.18 29.22
C ALA A 261 20.02 2.73 29.50
N ASP A 262 20.30 1.42 29.45
CA ASP A 262 21.64 0.85 29.55
C ASP A 262 22.54 1.13 28.33
N GLY A 263 21.97 1.66 27.24
CA GLY A 263 22.69 1.99 26.01
C GLY A 263 23.18 0.78 25.20
N VAL A 264 22.79 -0.44 25.57
CA VAL A 264 23.31 -1.69 24.98
C VAL A 264 22.18 -2.65 24.60
N THR A 265 21.17 -2.83 25.46
CA THR A 265 20.08 -3.79 25.22
C THR A 265 19.01 -3.19 24.29
N PRO A 266 18.65 -3.86 23.18
CA PRO A 266 17.57 -3.38 22.32
C PRO A 266 16.20 -3.35 23.02
N ASP A 267 15.52 -2.19 23.00
CA ASP A 267 14.15 -2.03 23.49
C ASP A 267 13.19 -2.72 22.51
N GLY A 268 12.84 -3.98 22.79
CA GLY A 268 11.89 -4.76 22.01
C GLY A 268 10.48 -4.13 21.87
N LYS A 269 10.09 -3.17 22.72
CA LYS A 269 8.84 -2.41 22.56
C LYS A 269 8.98 -1.25 21.59
N ARG A 270 10.15 -0.61 21.50
CA ARG A 270 10.39 0.55 20.61
C ARG A 270 10.95 0.13 19.26
N LEU A 271 11.82 -0.88 19.19
CA LEU A 271 12.50 -1.31 17.97
C LEU A 271 11.56 -1.59 16.77
N PRO A 272 10.42 -2.33 16.91
CA PRO A 272 9.47 -2.48 15.80
C PRO A 272 8.91 -1.14 15.31
N LYS A 273 8.66 -0.20 16.23
CA LYS A 273 8.15 1.15 15.92
C LYS A 273 9.23 2.02 15.27
N ALA A 274 10.48 1.86 15.69
CA ALA A 274 11.62 2.56 15.11
C ALA A 274 11.81 2.18 13.63
N ILE A 275 11.73 0.88 13.32
CA ILE A 275 11.71 0.36 11.95
C ILE A 275 10.49 0.88 11.18
N GLN A 276 9.28 0.73 11.75
CA GLN A 276 8.02 1.17 11.14
C GLN A 276 7.91 2.68 10.93
N CYS A 277 8.75 3.51 11.56
CA CYS A 277 8.83 4.94 11.28
C CYS A 277 9.60 5.26 10.00
N ILE A 278 10.46 4.36 9.51
CA ILE A 278 11.20 4.49 8.24
C ILE A 278 10.42 3.81 7.11
N LEU A 279 9.97 2.58 7.34
CA LEU A 279 9.39 1.70 6.32
C LEU A 279 7.86 1.78 6.23
N SER A 280 7.21 2.58 7.08
CA SER A 280 5.77 2.83 7.06
C SER A 280 5.47 4.20 7.69
N ASN A 281 4.20 4.58 7.85
CA ASN A 281 3.85 5.57 8.87
C ASN A 281 3.35 4.87 10.14
N TYR A 282 4.23 4.77 11.14
CA TYR A 282 3.78 4.67 12.52
C TYR A 282 2.99 5.94 12.90
N ARG A 283 1.69 5.78 13.21
CA ARG A 283 0.75 6.86 13.60
C ARG A 283 0.56 8.03 12.61
N GLY A 284 1.00 7.89 11.35
CA GLY A 284 0.81 8.93 10.34
C GLY A 284 1.95 9.96 10.25
N ALA A 285 3.07 9.78 10.97
CA ALA A 285 4.25 10.63 10.84
C ALA A 285 5.33 9.93 9.99
N ARG A 286 5.92 10.65 9.02
CA ARG A 286 7.24 10.32 8.45
C ARG A 286 8.32 10.83 9.41
N VAL A 287 9.47 10.18 9.46
CA VAL A 287 10.67 10.76 10.10
C VAL A 287 11.52 11.50 9.08
N ASP A 288 12.03 12.65 9.52
CA ASP A 288 13.00 13.43 8.79
C ASP A 288 14.41 12.91 9.11
N ILE A 289 15.01 12.21 8.14
CA ILE A 289 16.34 11.62 8.17
C ILE A 289 16.93 11.79 6.75
N PRO A 290 18.16 12.32 6.58
CA PRO A 290 18.78 12.46 5.27
C PRO A 290 18.88 11.12 4.53
N PRO A 291 18.48 11.02 3.24
CA PRO A 291 18.42 9.74 2.53
C PRO A 291 19.71 8.91 2.55
N ALA A 292 20.88 9.57 2.54
CA ALA A 292 22.18 8.90 2.63
C ALA A 292 22.38 8.13 3.96
N ALA A 293 21.83 8.62 5.07
CA ALA A 293 21.97 7.98 6.38
C ALA A 293 21.01 6.78 6.58
N VAL A 294 19.95 6.67 5.77
CA VAL A 294 18.87 5.69 5.99
C VAL A 294 19.38 4.25 5.93
N GLY A 295 20.32 3.95 5.04
CA GLY A 295 20.93 2.62 4.94
C GLY A 295 21.62 2.19 6.25
N ASP A 296 22.44 3.07 6.84
CA ASP A 296 23.15 2.76 8.08
C ASP A 296 22.23 2.73 9.30
N VAL A 297 21.18 3.56 9.31
CA VAL A 297 20.12 3.52 10.33
C VAL A 297 19.34 2.20 10.26
N LEU A 298 19.02 1.71 9.05
CA LEU A 298 18.38 0.40 8.87
C LEU A 298 19.31 -0.75 9.26
N VAL A 299 20.62 -0.68 8.96
CA VAL A 299 21.61 -1.68 9.39
C VAL A 299 21.74 -1.71 10.92
N ARG A 300 21.71 -0.55 11.58
CA ARG A 300 21.73 -0.42 13.05
C ARG A 300 20.47 -1.04 13.68
N LEU A 301 19.29 -0.75 13.14
CA LEU A 301 18.02 -1.35 13.59
C LEU A 301 17.95 -2.86 13.29
N GLY A 302 18.47 -3.31 12.15
CA GLY A 302 18.57 -4.72 11.76
C GLY A 302 19.50 -5.51 12.68
N ASN A 303 20.66 -4.96 13.05
CA ASN A 303 21.55 -5.57 14.03
C ASN A 303 20.91 -5.63 15.44
N ALA A 304 20.15 -4.61 15.85
CA ALA A 304 19.37 -4.67 17.09
C ALA A 304 18.30 -5.79 17.07
N ALA A 305 17.66 -6.02 15.92
CA ALA A 305 16.72 -7.12 15.73
C ALA A 305 17.42 -8.50 15.70
N ALA A 306 18.64 -8.56 15.15
CA ALA A 306 19.48 -9.75 15.12
C ALA A 306 19.93 -10.20 16.52
N ILE A 307 20.26 -9.24 17.39
CA ILE A 307 20.59 -9.48 18.81
C ILE A 307 19.38 -10.11 19.53
N LEU A 308 18.17 -9.59 19.30
CA LEU A 308 16.93 -10.13 19.89
C LEU A 308 16.43 -11.45 19.26
N ARG A 309 17.16 -12.03 18.29
CA ARG A 309 16.74 -13.21 17.50
C ARG A 309 15.36 -13.03 16.82
N LYS A 310 15.14 -11.85 16.22
CA LYS A 310 13.87 -11.48 15.55
C LYS A 310 13.97 -11.29 14.03
N MET A 311 15.15 -11.38 13.44
CA MET A 311 15.29 -11.32 11.98
C MET A 311 14.76 -12.61 11.32
N PRO A 312 14.19 -12.55 10.09
CA PRO A 312 13.68 -13.74 9.40
C PRO A 312 14.69 -14.87 9.25
N CYS A 313 15.96 -14.54 8.95
CA CYS A 313 17.06 -15.50 8.86
C CYS A 313 17.45 -16.17 10.20
N GLN A 314 16.72 -15.90 11.29
CA GLN A 314 16.87 -16.52 12.62
C GLN A 314 15.54 -17.04 13.20
N ASN A 315 14.40 -16.71 12.57
CA ASN A 315 13.07 -16.89 13.15
C ASN A 315 12.00 -16.86 12.05
N GLU A 316 11.43 -18.02 11.73
CA GLU A 316 10.41 -18.19 10.69
C GLU A 316 9.11 -17.43 10.99
N MET A 317 8.81 -17.18 12.27
CA MET A 317 7.66 -16.40 12.74
C MET A 317 8.05 -14.95 13.08
N ALA A 318 8.99 -14.36 12.35
CA ALA A 318 9.38 -12.95 12.49
C ALA A 318 8.17 -12.02 12.28
N ALA A 319 7.95 -11.10 13.23
CA ALA A 319 6.89 -10.11 13.12
C ALA A 319 7.12 -9.15 11.94
N THR A 320 6.04 -8.64 11.32
CA THR A 320 6.06 -7.94 10.02
C THR A 320 7.13 -6.85 9.90
N ALA A 321 7.36 -6.04 10.94
CA ALA A 321 8.40 -5.00 10.94
C ALA A 321 9.82 -5.56 10.69
N TYR A 322 10.14 -6.74 11.20
CA TYR A 322 11.45 -7.37 11.00
C TYR A 322 11.58 -8.01 9.61
N VAL A 323 10.47 -8.44 9.02
CA VAL A 323 10.39 -8.86 7.61
C VAL A 323 10.61 -7.63 6.72
N GLU A 324 9.85 -6.55 6.91
CA GLU A 324 10.00 -5.27 6.22
C GLU A 324 11.45 -4.75 6.28
N ALA A 325 12.11 -4.82 7.45
CA ALA A 325 13.51 -4.44 7.62
C ALA A 325 14.47 -5.32 6.79
N HIS A 326 14.29 -6.64 6.82
CA HIS A 326 15.09 -7.58 6.03
C HIS A 326 14.97 -7.30 4.53
N ASP A 327 13.74 -7.08 4.04
CA ASP A 327 13.45 -6.81 2.64
C ASP A 327 14.06 -5.47 2.17
N ALA A 328 13.92 -4.42 2.97
CA ALA A 328 14.50 -3.11 2.67
C ALA A 328 16.05 -3.16 2.66
N LEU A 329 16.64 -3.91 3.59
CA LEU A 329 18.09 -4.14 3.61
C LEU A 329 18.58 -4.98 2.43
N GLU A 330 17.80 -5.95 1.95
CA GLU A 330 18.12 -6.71 0.73
C GLU A 330 18.02 -5.82 -0.52
N GLN A 331 16.98 -4.98 -0.62
CA GLN A 331 16.82 -4.02 -1.70
C GLN A 331 17.97 -3.00 -1.77
N LEU A 332 18.44 -2.52 -0.61
CA LEU A 332 19.61 -1.65 -0.50
C LEU A 332 20.95 -2.39 -0.65
N ASN A 333 20.95 -3.71 -0.79
CA ASN A 333 22.12 -4.60 -0.77
C ASN A 333 22.98 -4.50 0.53
N ARG A 334 22.38 -4.04 1.63
CA ARG A 334 23.01 -3.88 2.96
C ARG A 334 22.72 -5.05 3.93
N LEU A 335 21.95 -6.06 3.52
CA LEU A 335 21.56 -7.18 4.37
C LEU A 335 22.73 -7.95 4.99
N ALA A 336 23.86 -8.06 4.27
CA ALA A 336 25.07 -8.74 4.75
C ALA A 336 25.75 -8.01 5.93
N ASP A 337 25.46 -6.72 6.14
CA ASP A 337 25.96 -5.90 7.25
C ASP A 337 25.19 -6.19 8.56
N VAL A 338 24.08 -6.93 8.49
CA VAL A 338 23.37 -7.44 9.67
C VAL A 338 23.95 -8.80 10.03
N GLY A 339 24.58 -8.88 11.21
CA GLY A 339 25.51 -9.97 11.57
C GLY A 339 24.94 -11.40 11.58
N CYS A 340 23.62 -11.58 11.45
CA CYS A 340 22.98 -12.88 11.33
C CYS A 340 22.63 -13.32 9.89
N CYS A 341 22.50 -12.40 8.93
CA CYS A 341 22.06 -12.73 7.56
C CYS A 341 23.23 -12.62 6.55
N ARG A 342 24.37 -13.23 6.89
CA ARG A 342 25.50 -13.37 5.96
C ARG A 342 25.09 -14.23 4.76
N LYS A 343 25.63 -13.92 3.58
CA LYS A 343 25.46 -14.75 2.37
C LYS A 343 26.06 -16.13 2.59
N SER A 344 25.36 -17.14 2.07
CA SER A 344 25.92 -18.46 1.71
C SER A 344 26.83 -18.33 0.50
#